data_AF-A0A5A9FB61-F1
#
_entry.id   AF-A0A5A9FB61-F1
#
_cell.length_a   1.000
_cell.length_b   1.000
_cell.length_c   1.000
_cell.angle_alpha   90.00
_cell.angle_beta   90.00
_cell.angle_gamma   90.00
#
_symmetry.space_group_name_H-M   'P 1'
#
loop_
_entity.id
_entity.type
_entity.pdbx_description
1 polymer ?
#
loop_
_entity_poly.entity_id
_entity_poly.type
_entity_poly.pdbx_seq_one_letter_code
_entity_poly.pdbx_strand_id
1 'polypeptide(L)'
;MTDGPTVAFGYRQRSMEDWRQSGCLYVEFWCLACPHMVRVHIEKLIGKVGTSTPFVDLARKARCSACGRRGCHVQPAEPPKPEHRDYTLWLLAEIARQRDFILQAEMALRDRGD
;
A
#
# COMPACT_ATOMS: atom_id res chain seq x y z
N MET A 1 -1.38 5.05 -39.07
CA MET A 1 -0.37 4.36 -38.24
C MET A 1 -0.59 4.86 -36.83
N THR A 2 -0.99 3.94 -35.96
CA THR A 2 -1.52 4.19 -34.62
C THR A 2 -0.38 4.38 -33.63
N ASP A 3 -0.17 5.62 -33.17
CA ASP A 3 0.59 5.86 -31.94
C ASP A 3 -0.36 5.63 -30.76
N GLY A 4 -0.47 4.37 -30.36
CA GLY A 4 -1.08 4.01 -29.08
C GLY A 4 -0.24 4.59 -27.93
N PRO A 5 -0.85 4.93 -26.79
CA PRO A 5 -0.09 5.40 -25.64
C PRO A 5 0.85 4.29 -25.16
N THR A 6 2.15 4.45 -25.42
CA THR A 6 3.21 3.65 -24.83
C THR A 6 3.13 3.82 -23.32
N VAL A 7 2.48 2.89 -22.63
CA VAL A 7 2.54 2.76 -21.18
C VAL A 7 3.98 2.39 -20.85
N ALA A 8 4.80 3.40 -20.61
CA ALA A 8 6.10 3.21 -20.00
C ALA A 8 5.85 2.58 -18.61
N PHE A 9 5.94 1.27 -18.52
CA PHE A 9 6.02 0.52 -17.25
C PHE A 9 7.37 0.81 -16.57
N GLY A 10 7.64 2.09 -16.29
CA GLY A 10 8.52 2.40 -15.18
C GLY A 10 7.79 1.89 -13.94
N TYR A 11 8.36 0.90 -13.24
CA TYR A 11 7.90 0.52 -11.91
C TYR A 11 8.06 1.74 -11.00
N ARG A 12 7.11 2.67 -11.05
CA ARG A 12 7.03 3.79 -10.14
C ARG A 12 6.76 3.15 -8.80
N GLN A 13 7.80 3.09 -7.96
CA GLN A 13 7.65 2.50 -6.66
C GLN A 13 6.61 3.32 -5.90
N ARG A 14 5.53 2.64 -5.52
CA ARG A 14 4.47 3.24 -4.72
C ARG A 14 5.06 3.68 -3.38
N SER A 15 4.86 4.95 -3.07
CA SER A 15 5.20 5.56 -1.80
C SER A 15 4.29 5.05 -0.68
N MET A 16 4.62 5.34 0.57
CA MET A 16 3.73 5.04 1.70
C MET A 16 2.35 5.66 1.51
N GLU A 17 2.28 6.87 0.97
CA GLU A 17 1.03 7.56 0.69
C GLU A 17 0.18 6.83 -0.33
N ASP A 18 0.79 6.39 -1.43
CA ASP A 18 0.07 5.63 -2.46
C ASP A 18 -0.55 4.37 -1.85
N TRP A 19 0.20 3.64 -1.00
CA TRP A 19 -0.30 2.44 -0.32
C TRP A 19 -1.42 2.75 0.67
N ARG A 20 -1.30 3.84 1.43
CA ARG A 20 -2.37 4.31 2.32
C ARG A 20 -3.65 4.59 1.54
N GLN A 21 -3.54 5.29 0.42
CA GLN A 21 -4.68 5.64 -0.43
C GLN A 21 -5.36 4.41 -1.05
N SER A 22 -4.62 3.32 -1.31
CA SER A 22 -5.24 2.05 -1.73
C SER A 22 -5.79 1.20 -0.60
N GLY A 23 -5.93 1.74 0.61
CA GLY A 23 -6.54 1.01 1.72
C GLY A 23 -5.62 0.02 2.44
N CYS A 24 -4.30 0.11 2.24
CA CYS A 24 -3.35 -0.67 3.04
C CYS A 24 -3.37 -0.16 4.49
N LEU A 25 -3.74 -1.02 5.45
CA LEU A 25 -3.71 -0.67 6.87
C LEU A 25 -2.40 -1.04 7.56
N TYR A 26 -1.75 -2.10 7.07
CA TYR A 26 -0.58 -2.67 7.70
C TYR A 26 0.46 -3.05 6.65
N VAL A 27 1.72 -2.92 7.02
CA VAL A 27 2.85 -3.37 6.22
C VAL A 27 3.56 -4.49 6.99
N GLU A 28 3.89 -5.56 6.28
CA GLU A 28 4.60 -6.71 6.83
C GLU A 28 6.09 -6.61 6.50
N PHE A 29 6.91 -6.92 7.49
CA PHE A 29 8.36 -7.01 7.38
C PHE A 29 8.77 -8.44 7.67
N TRP A 30 9.30 -9.12 6.67
CA TRP A 30 9.71 -10.52 6.74
C TRP A 30 11.23 -10.61 6.73
N CYS A 31 11.82 -11.17 7.79
CA CYS A 31 13.26 -11.41 7.81
C CYS A 31 13.63 -12.48 6.77
N LEU A 32 14.70 -12.24 6.01
CA LEU A 32 15.18 -13.18 5.00
C LEU A 32 16.10 -14.27 5.57
N ALA A 33 16.39 -14.24 6.87
CA ALA A 33 17.35 -15.15 7.51
C ALA A 33 16.80 -15.90 8.73
N CYS A 34 15.61 -15.55 9.22
CA CYS A 34 14.93 -16.27 10.29
C CYS A 34 13.40 -16.13 10.08
N PRO A 35 12.56 -16.95 10.73
CA PRO A 35 11.11 -16.94 10.50
C PRO A 35 10.39 -15.73 11.14
N HIS A 36 11.14 -14.71 11.56
CA HIS A 36 10.57 -13.55 12.23
C HIS A 36 9.87 -12.62 11.24
N MET A 37 8.60 -12.34 11.53
CA MET A 37 7.77 -11.39 10.81
C MET A 37 7.16 -10.41 11.80
N VAL A 38 7.12 -9.13 11.42
CA VAL A 38 6.37 -8.11 12.16
C VAL A 38 5.42 -7.37 11.24
N ARG A 39 4.23 -7.09 11.77
CA ARG A 39 3.20 -6.29 11.11
C ARG A 39 3.13 -4.92 11.77
N VAL A 40 3.20 -3.85 10.98
CA VAL A 40 3.21 -2.47 11.50
C VAL A 40 2.12 -1.66 10.81
N HIS A 41 1.33 -0.91 11.59
CA HIS A 41 0.28 -0.04 11.06
C HIS A 41 0.87 1.04 10.15
N ILE A 42 0.23 1.32 9.02
CA ILE A 42 0.76 2.21 7.98
C ILE A 42 0.96 3.64 8.49
N GLU A 43 0.00 4.18 9.26
CA GLU A 43 0.10 5.53 9.84
C GLU A 43 1.31 5.67 10.77
N LYS A 44 1.63 4.62 11.54
CA LYS A 44 2.80 4.59 12.41
C LYS A 44 4.10 4.56 11.61
N LEU A 45 4.11 3.91 10.45
CA LEU A 45 5.26 3.92 9.54
C LEU A 45 5.42 5.29 8.89
N ILE A 46 4.33 5.88 8.37
CA ILE A 46 4.32 7.22 7.76
C ILE A 46 4.88 8.25 8.74
N GLY A 47 4.43 8.24 10.00
CA GLY A 47 4.95 9.14 11.02
C GLY A 47 6.45 8.99 11.31
N LYS A 48 7.05 7.83 10.97
CA LYS A 48 8.49 7.57 11.17
C LYS A 48 9.34 7.84 9.93
N VAL A 49 8.83 7.53 8.74
CA VAL A 49 9.64 7.54 7.50
C VAL A 49 9.18 8.57 6.48
N GLY A 50 8.07 9.25 6.71
CA GLY A 50 7.47 10.18 5.76
C GLY A 50 6.61 9.49 4.69
N THR A 51 5.72 10.28 4.10
CA THR A 51 4.73 9.82 3.10
C THR A 51 5.37 9.41 1.77
N SER A 52 6.48 10.01 1.39
CA SER A 52 7.17 9.77 0.11
C SER A 52 8.07 8.53 0.09
N THR A 53 8.30 7.89 1.24
CA THR A 53 9.22 6.75 1.33
C THR A 53 8.64 5.51 0.62
N PRO A 54 9.37 4.88 -0.31
CA PRO A 54 8.94 3.61 -0.92
C PRO A 54 9.30 2.40 -0.05
N PHE A 55 8.61 1.28 -0.25
CA PHE A 55 8.89 0.03 0.49
C PHE A 55 10.30 -0.50 0.29
N VAL A 56 10.95 -0.28 -0.86
CA VAL A 56 12.34 -0.73 -1.07
C VAL A 56 13.30 -0.08 -0.07
N ASP A 57 13.05 1.18 0.28
CA ASP A 57 13.92 1.92 1.21
C ASP A 57 13.70 1.44 2.64
N LEU A 58 12.46 1.09 2.99
CA LEU A 58 12.15 0.39 4.23
C LEU A 58 12.88 -0.96 4.30
N ALA A 59 12.75 -1.76 3.25
CA ALA A 59 13.35 -3.09 3.14
C ALA A 59 14.87 -3.06 3.38
N ARG A 60 15.57 -2.10 2.75
CA ARG A 60 17.03 -1.93 2.85
C ARG A 60 17.50 -1.44 4.22
N LYS A 61 16.70 -0.66 4.93
CA LYS A 61 17.08 -0.01 6.19
C LYS A 61 16.66 -0.81 7.42
N ALA A 62 15.60 -1.59 7.34
CA ALA A 62 15.09 -2.37 8.45
C ALA A 62 16.10 -3.41 8.95
N ARG A 63 16.09 -3.62 10.27
CA ARG A 63 16.81 -4.70 10.95
C ARG A 63 15.81 -5.61 11.66
N CYS A 64 16.02 -6.90 11.53
CA CYS A 64 15.23 -7.89 12.27
C CYS A 64 15.49 -7.75 13.77
N SER A 65 14.46 -7.57 14.59
CA SER A 65 14.61 -7.49 16.06
C SER A 65 14.94 -8.83 16.72
N ALA A 66 14.77 -9.96 16.01
CA ALA A 66 15.12 -11.29 16.52
C ALA A 66 16.58 -11.67 16.26
N CYS A 67 17.07 -11.53 15.02
CA CYS A 67 18.42 -11.97 14.64
C CYS A 67 19.39 -10.82 14.30
N GLY A 68 18.93 -9.56 14.33
CA GLY A 68 19.75 -8.38 14.04
C GLY A 68 20.10 -8.15 12.57
N ARG A 69 19.82 -9.10 11.66
CA ARG A 69 20.17 -8.97 10.25
C ARG A 69 19.47 -7.77 9.60
N ARG A 70 20.24 -7.03 8.80
CA ARG A 70 19.75 -5.91 7.99
C ARG A 70 19.22 -6.43 6.64
N GLY A 71 18.16 -5.79 6.15
CA GLY A 71 17.49 -6.23 4.94
C GLY A 71 16.33 -7.17 5.28
N CYS A 72 15.17 -6.89 4.70
CA CYS A 72 13.97 -7.71 4.83
C CYS A 72 13.14 -7.65 3.55
N HIS A 73 12.18 -8.55 3.41
CA HIS A 73 11.10 -8.40 2.45
C HIS A 73 10.00 -7.53 3.08
N VAL A 74 9.45 -6.60 2.30
CA VAL A 74 8.42 -5.66 2.76
C VAL A 74 7.26 -5.69 1.77
N GLN A 75 6.04 -5.90 2.28
CA GLN A 75 4.85 -5.99 1.47
C GLN A 75 3.63 -5.37 2.18
N PRO A 76 2.60 -4.93 1.45
CA PRO A 76 1.34 -4.60 2.09
C PRO A 76 0.78 -5.89 2.70
N ALA A 77 0.21 -5.79 3.89
CA ALA A 77 -0.50 -6.90 4.47
C ALA A 77 -1.83 -7.09 3.74
N GLU A 78 -2.32 -8.32 3.72
CA GLU A 78 -3.69 -8.60 3.28
C GLU A 78 -4.71 -7.78 4.10
N PRO A 79 -5.85 -7.42 3.49
CA PRO A 79 -6.98 -6.86 4.22
C PRO A 79 -7.31 -7.67 5.48
N PRO A 80 -7.75 -7.01 6.56
CA PRO A 80 -8.23 -7.73 7.75
C PRO A 80 -9.37 -8.68 7.37
N LYS A 81 -9.41 -9.86 8.00
CA LYS A 81 -10.53 -10.79 7.88
C LYS A 81 -11.73 -10.32 8.72
N PRO A 82 -12.97 -10.77 8.44
CA PRO A 82 -14.17 -10.36 9.18
C PRO A 82 -14.09 -10.47 10.70
N GLU A 83 -13.39 -11.48 11.20
CA GLU A 83 -13.17 -11.73 12.63
C GLU A 83 -12.17 -10.75 13.30
N HIS A 84 -11.43 -9.97 12.53
CA HIS A 84 -10.43 -9.05 13.04
C HIS A 84 -11.07 -7.72 13.50
N ARG A 85 -10.63 -7.18 14.63
CA ARG A 85 -11.18 -5.94 15.22
C ARG A 85 -11.17 -4.74 14.26
N ASP A 86 -10.17 -4.69 13.38
CA ASP A 86 -9.97 -3.57 12.44
C ASP A 86 -10.74 -3.76 11.12
N TYR A 87 -11.50 -4.85 10.97
CA TYR A 87 -12.27 -5.17 9.77
C TYR A 87 -13.35 -4.13 9.47
N THR A 88 -14.16 -3.77 10.45
CA THR A 88 -15.25 -2.80 10.25
C THR A 88 -14.71 -1.44 9.82
N LEU A 89 -13.60 -1.00 10.42
CA LEU A 89 -12.94 0.24 10.04
C LEU A 89 -12.41 0.19 8.60
N TRP A 90 -11.75 -0.92 8.24
CA TRP A 90 -11.27 -1.15 6.88
C TRP A 90 -12.43 -1.14 5.87
N LEU A 91 -13.51 -1.85 6.16
CA LEU A 91 -14.67 -2.00 5.27
C LEU A 91 -15.38 -0.67 5.03
N LEU A 92 -15.56 0.17 6.06
CA LEU A 92 -16.14 1.50 5.90
C LEU A 92 -15.29 2.39 4.99
N ALA A 93 -13.96 2.35 5.17
CA ALA A 93 -13.04 3.10 4.31
C ALA A 93 -13.04 2.57 2.88
N GLU A 94 -13.18 1.25 2.68
CA GLU A 94 -13.27 0.65 1.36
C GLU A 94 -14.57 1.04 0.64
N ILE A 95 -15.71 1.01 1.34
CA ILE A 95 -16.99 1.49 0.79
C ILE A 95 -16.87 2.95 0.34
N ALA A 96 -16.23 3.81 1.12
CA ALA A 96 -16.00 5.21 0.73
C ALA A 96 -15.16 5.32 -0.54
N ARG A 97 -14.02 4.60 -0.62
CA ARG A 97 -13.17 4.57 -1.83
C ARG A 97 -13.93 4.11 -3.08
N GLN A 98 -14.73 3.06 -2.96
CA GLN A 98 -15.51 2.53 -4.09
C GLN A 98 -16.58 3.52 -4.54
N ARG A 99 -17.24 4.23 -3.61
CA ARG A 99 -18.19 5.30 -3.96
C ARG A 99 -17.54 6.45 -4.70
N ASP A 100 -16.39 6.91 -4.22
CA ASP A 100 -15.64 7.99 -4.88
C ASP A 100 -15.19 7.58 -6.29
N PHE A 101 -14.73 6.34 -6.45
CA PHE A 101 -14.37 5.79 -7.76
C PHE A 101 -15.56 5.77 -8.73
N ILE A 102 -16.72 5.27 -8.28
CA ILE A 102 -17.94 5.23 -9.11
C ILE A 102 -18.34 6.65 -9.54
N LEU A 103 -18.34 7.60 -8.61
CA LEU A 103 -18.69 9.00 -8.91
C LEU A 103 -17.75 9.61 -9.96
N GLN A 104 -16.44 9.40 -9.82
CA GLN A 104 -15.45 9.88 -10.79
C GLN A 104 -15.62 9.22 -12.16
N ALA A 105 -15.90 7.92 -12.19
CA ALA A 105 -16.15 7.19 -13.42
C ALA A 105 -17.41 7.71 -14.14
N GLU A 106 -18.50 7.95 -13.40
CA GLU A 106 -19.73 8.53 -13.96
C GLU A 106 -19.50 9.92 -14.55
N MET A 107 -18.74 10.78 -13.86
CA MET A 107 -18.37 12.11 -14.39
C MET A 107 -17.56 12.00 -15.67
N ALA A 108 -16.51 11.18 -15.68
CA ALA A 108 -15.64 10.99 -16.84
C ALA A 108 -16.37 10.40 -18.05
N LEU A 109 -17.41 9.59 -17.84
CA LEU A 109 -18.24 9.04 -18.92
C LEU A 109 -19.19 10.09 -19.49
N ARG A 110 -19.70 11.03 -18.68
CA ARG A 110 -20.53 12.16 -19.15
C ARG A 110 -19.72 13.11 -20.03
N ASP A 111 -18.51 13.47 -19.60
CA ASP A 111 -17.62 14.39 -20.33
C ASP A 111 -17.11 13.85 -21.68
N ARG A 112 -17.28 12.54 -21.95
CA ARG A 112 -16.94 11.90 -23.23
C ARG A 112 -18.12 11.78 -24.19
N GLY A 113 -19.33 12.10 -23.73
CA GLY A 113 -20.58 12.01 -24.50
C GLY A 113 -20.93 13.29 -25.28
N ASP A 114 -20.19 14.38 -25.05
CA ASP A 114 -20.25 15.66 -25.78
C ASP A 114 -19.18 15.73 -26.89
#